data_AF-A0A8J5LS18-F1
#
_entry.id   AF-A0A8J5LS18-F1
#
_cell.length_a   1.000
_cell.length_b   1.000
_cell.length_c   1.000
_cell.angle_alpha   90.00
_cell.angle_beta   90.00
_cell.angle_gamma   90.00
#
_symmetry.space_group_name_H-M   'P 1'
#
loop_
_entity.id
_entity.type
_entity.pdbx_description
1 polymer ?
#
loop_
_entity_poly.entity_id
_entity_poly.type
_entity_poly.pdbx_seq_one_letter_code
_entity_poly.pdbx_strand_id
1 'polypeptide(L)'
;MYIWSHFLFPVVCGKSNVNPQSRDLVLQLVERILSGPKARTILLNGAVRKGEHIVPPAVLDVLMWATFPASTARVKATERFETFYPTLKELALTGSGTKTTKQASQQLLPFAIQAIQENNSELTKEATDLFIWCLTQNAECYKQWEKLYVENVGATIIVLRKLSTEWRNYSAKISPDTLKVTLKHLRAKNEDALSRNTDPSQVASIKEADKYCKIILMKLTRNFGCMKGSVLVLVLGIASCSYCYLLSIRPMLRKYGFHLVLSGNRYYISDQGDFLEIDEQWQSQPRGGRKRKCPSIGSFCRKRIVSPEQASTLMYNVLQNMMQAEFCWWDEIE
;
A
#
# COMPACT_ATOMS: atom_id res chain seq x y z
N MET A 1 21.28 7.29 5.01
CA MET A 1 20.21 6.51 4.32
C MET A 1 20.32 6.44 2.80
N TYR A 2 20.25 7.55 2.05
CA TYR A 2 20.21 7.48 0.58
C TYR A 2 21.41 6.72 -0.02
N ILE A 3 22.63 7.04 0.42
CA ILE A 3 23.85 6.35 -0.03
C ILE A 3 23.81 4.86 0.32
N TRP A 4 23.27 4.55 1.50
CA TRP A 4 23.15 3.18 1.98
C TRP A 4 22.22 2.35 1.09
N SER A 5 21.03 2.84 0.78
CA SER A 5 20.03 2.09 0.00
C SER A 5 20.38 2.03 -1.49
N HIS A 6 20.90 3.10 -2.09
CA HIS A 6 21.17 3.16 -3.53
C HIS A 6 22.46 2.47 -3.94
N PHE A 7 23.47 2.44 -3.07
CA PHE A 7 24.82 1.97 -3.45
C PHE A 7 25.37 0.87 -2.53
N LEU A 8 25.37 1.08 -1.22
CA LEU A 8 26.04 0.14 -0.31
C LEU A 8 25.29 -1.18 -0.20
N PHE A 9 24.00 -1.12 0.10
CA PHE A 9 23.19 -2.30 0.35
C PHE A 9 23.06 -3.21 -0.89
N PRO A 10 22.74 -2.71 -2.10
CA PRO A 10 22.63 -3.57 -3.29
C PRO A 10 23.94 -4.24 -3.68
N VAL A 11 25.07 -3.55 -3.51
CA VAL A 11 26.39 -4.09 -3.83
C VAL A 11 26.78 -5.20 -2.85
N VAL A 12 26.49 -5.01 -1.56
CA VAL A 12 26.94 -5.89 -0.50
C VAL A 12 25.99 -7.06 -0.23
N CYS A 13 24.68 -6.83 -0.38
CA CYS A 13 23.64 -7.83 -0.08
C CYS A 13 22.94 -8.39 -1.33
N GLY A 14 23.18 -7.82 -2.51
CA GLY A 14 22.61 -8.31 -3.78
C GLY A 14 23.43 -9.44 -4.44
N LYS A 15 24.59 -9.82 -3.88
CA LYS A 15 25.44 -10.90 -4.38
C LYS A 15 25.70 -11.92 -3.29
N SER A 16 25.64 -13.21 -3.62
CA SER A 16 25.83 -14.32 -2.66
C SER A 16 27.26 -14.49 -2.15
N ASN A 17 28.26 -13.89 -2.79
CA ASN A 17 29.68 -14.14 -2.52
C ASN A 17 30.43 -12.92 -1.91
N VAL A 18 29.75 -12.10 -1.11
CA VAL A 18 30.34 -10.88 -0.52
C VAL A 18 30.89 -11.14 0.87
N ASN A 19 32.01 -10.48 1.21
CA ASN A 19 32.67 -10.55 2.51
C ASN A 19 31.65 -10.32 3.66
N PRO A 20 31.50 -11.28 4.60
CA PRO A 20 30.63 -11.15 5.77
C PRO A 20 30.88 -9.90 6.61
N GLN A 21 32.13 -9.42 6.69
CA GLN A 21 32.49 -8.20 7.42
C GLN A 21 31.89 -6.95 6.76
N SER A 22 31.91 -6.87 5.42
CA SER A 22 31.30 -5.75 4.70
C SER A 22 29.78 -5.74 4.89
N ARG A 23 29.15 -6.92 4.90
CA ARG A 23 27.72 -7.06 5.20
C ARG A 23 27.41 -6.58 6.62
N ASP A 24 28.25 -6.95 7.58
CA ASP A 24 28.12 -6.52 8.97
C ASP A 24 28.21 -5.00 9.14
N LEU A 25 29.19 -4.33 8.51
CA LEU A 25 29.32 -2.87 8.55
C LEU A 25 28.10 -2.15 7.93
N VAL A 26 27.59 -2.66 6.80
CA VAL A 26 26.39 -2.11 6.15
C VAL A 26 25.17 -2.24 7.06
N LEU A 27 25.06 -3.34 7.80
CA LEU A 27 24.00 -3.56 8.78
C LEU A 27 24.13 -2.63 9.99
N GLN A 28 25.33 -2.49 10.55
CA GLN A 28 25.59 -1.59 11.68
C GLN A 28 25.23 -0.14 11.34
N LEU A 29 25.54 0.29 10.10
CA LEU A 29 25.21 1.63 9.64
C LEU A 29 23.69 1.88 9.63
N VAL A 30 22.89 0.96 9.07
CA VAL A 30 21.43 1.16 9.05
C VAL A 30 20.82 1.07 10.44
N GLU A 31 21.32 0.20 11.31
CA GLU A 31 20.87 0.11 12.70
C GLU A 31 21.12 1.40 13.45
N ARG A 32 22.31 1.98 13.33
CA ARG A 32 22.64 3.27 13.96
C ARG A 32 21.75 4.39 13.43
N ILE A 33 21.46 4.41 12.13
CA ILE A 33 20.57 5.43 11.56
C ILE A 33 19.14 5.26 12.10
N LEU A 34 18.65 4.02 12.22
CA LEU A 34 17.29 3.73 12.67
C LEU A 34 17.12 3.78 14.20
N SER A 35 18.20 3.67 14.98
CA SER A 35 18.17 3.76 16.45
C SER A 35 17.90 5.18 16.95
N GLY A 36 18.01 6.20 16.10
CA GLY A 36 17.70 7.58 16.49
C GLY A 36 16.21 7.76 16.84
N PRO A 37 15.86 8.44 17.95
CA PRO A 37 14.48 8.49 18.47
C PRO A 37 13.47 9.15 17.50
N LYS A 38 13.96 10.02 16.59
CA LYS A 38 13.14 10.68 15.56
C LYS A 38 13.42 10.16 14.14
N ALA A 39 14.29 9.15 14.00
CA ALA A 39 14.78 8.68 12.70
C ALA A 39 13.63 8.23 11.80
N ARG A 40 12.74 7.37 12.32
CA ARG A 40 11.57 6.88 11.56
C ARG A 40 10.71 8.04 11.02
N THR A 41 10.34 9.00 11.87
CA THR A 41 9.51 10.15 11.47
C THR A 41 10.20 11.02 10.42
N ILE A 42 11.49 11.33 10.61
CA ILE A 42 12.28 12.14 9.67
C ILE A 42 12.40 11.43 8.31
N LEU A 43 12.65 10.12 8.33
CA LEU A 43 12.79 9.32 7.11
C LEU A 43 11.47 9.16 6.38
N LEU A 44 10.35 8.95 7.08
CA LEU A 44 9.02 8.85 6.45
C LEU A 44 8.60 10.18 5.82
N ASN A 45 8.79 11.30 6.54
CA ASN A 45 8.53 12.64 5.99
C ASN A 45 9.39 12.94 4.77
N GLY A 46 10.61 12.39 4.75
CA GLY A 46 11.55 12.51 3.65
C GLY A 46 11.52 11.36 2.66
N ALA A 47 10.58 10.40 2.72
CA ALA A 47 10.70 9.11 2.04
C ALA A 47 10.77 9.23 0.52
N VAL A 48 10.17 10.29 -0.04
CA VAL A 48 10.27 10.64 -1.46
C VAL A 48 10.85 12.05 -1.57
N ARG A 49 12.04 12.18 -2.17
CA ARG A 49 12.71 13.47 -2.41
C ARG A 49 12.88 13.68 -3.90
N LYS A 50 12.42 14.81 -4.43
CA LYS A 50 12.52 15.16 -5.87
C LYS A 50 11.96 14.07 -6.81
N GLY A 51 10.97 13.29 -6.34
CA GLY A 51 10.38 12.20 -7.12
C GLY A 51 11.09 10.86 -7.02
N GLU A 52 12.13 10.74 -6.18
CA GLU A 52 12.83 9.48 -5.94
C GLU A 52 12.61 8.98 -4.51
N HIS A 53 12.37 7.68 -4.36
CA HIS A 53 12.30 7.04 -3.05
C HIS A 53 13.69 6.96 -2.41
N ILE A 54 13.77 7.26 -1.11
CA ILE A 54 14.96 7.02 -0.30
C ILE A 54 15.34 5.55 -0.38
N VAL A 55 14.35 4.64 -0.29
CA VAL A 55 14.54 3.21 -0.50
C VAL A 55 13.91 2.84 -1.85
N PRO A 56 14.70 2.59 -2.91
CA PRO A 56 14.17 2.23 -4.21
C PRO A 56 13.37 0.91 -4.19
N PRO A 57 12.40 0.74 -5.10
CA PRO A 57 11.66 -0.51 -5.27
C PRO A 57 12.53 -1.75 -5.47
N ALA A 58 13.57 -1.66 -6.30
CA ALA A 58 14.52 -2.75 -6.52
C ALA A 58 15.32 -3.12 -5.25
N VAL A 59 15.49 -2.17 -4.34
CA VAL A 59 16.18 -2.40 -3.07
C VAL A 59 15.27 -3.12 -2.08
N LEU A 60 13.97 -2.84 -2.11
CA LEU A 60 12.98 -3.56 -1.33
C LEU A 60 12.93 -5.05 -1.70
N ASP A 61 13.08 -5.38 -2.98
CA ASP A 61 13.21 -6.77 -3.43
C ASP A 61 14.41 -7.45 -2.76
N VAL A 62 15.63 -6.91 -2.93
CA VAL A 62 16.84 -7.46 -2.30
C VAL A 62 16.71 -7.55 -0.76
N LEU A 63 16.07 -6.57 -0.11
CA LEU A 63 15.77 -6.60 1.32
C LEU A 63 14.85 -7.76 1.69
N MET A 64 13.79 -8.00 0.92
CA MET A 64 12.85 -9.08 1.15
C MET A 64 13.55 -10.43 1.09
N TRP A 65 14.40 -10.67 0.09
CA TRP A 65 15.20 -11.90 -0.02
C TRP A 65 16.22 -12.06 1.10
N ALA A 66 16.86 -10.97 1.53
CA ALA A 66 17.81 -10.99 2.64
C ALA A 66 17.14 -11.25 4.00
N THR A 67 15.88 -10.83 4.16
CA THR A 67 15.09 -10.97 5.38
C THR A 67 14.45 -12.35 5.51
N PHE A 68 13.98 -12.92 4.39
CA PHE A 68 13.29 -14.21 4.38
C PHE A 68 14.06 -15.27 3.56
N PRO A 69 15.32 -15.61 3.90
CA PRO A 69 16.03 -16.68 3.22
C PRO A 69 15.43 -18.05 3.58
N ALA A 70 15.78 -19.09 2.83
CA ALA A 70 15.44 -20.47 3.18
C ALA A 70 15.94 -20.79 4.60
N SER A 71 15.23 -21.64 5.35
CA SER A 71 15.57 -21.94 6.76
C SER A 71 17.00 -22.44 6.95
N THR A 72 17.57 -23.12 5.94
CA THR A 72 18.95 -23.62 5.94
C THR A 72 20.00 -22.53 5.71
N ALA A 73 19.61 -21.40 5.14
CA ALA A 73 20.48 -20.25 4.82
C ALA A 73 20.35 -19.11 5.84
N ARG A 74 19.54 -19.29 6.89
CA ARG A 74 19.41 -18.33 7.99
C ARG A 74 20.74 -18.20 8.72
N VAL A 75 21.15 -16.96 8.94
CA VAL A 75 22.38 -16.58 9.66
C VAL A 75 22.04 -15.51 10.69
N LYS A 76 22.95 -15.22 11.62
CA LYS A 76 22.77 -14.14 12.62
C LYS A 76 22.42 -12.78 11.99
N ALA A 77 22.88 -12.51 10.77
CA ALA A 77 22.50 -11.31 10.03
C ALA A 77 21.01 -11.25 9.68
N THR A 78 20.32 -12.39 9.53
CA THR A 78 18.88 -12.47 9.22
C THR A 78 18.03 -11.85 10.33
N GLU A 79 18.33 -12.12 11.59
CA GLU A 79 17.62 -11.53 12.75
C GLU A 79 17.71 -9.99 12.74
N ARG A 80 18.86 -9.47 12.29
CA ARG A 80 19.08 -8.03 12.12
C ARG A 80 18.19 -7.47 11.01
N PHE A 81 18.14 -8.15 9.85
CA PHE A 81 17.23 -7.80 8.77
C PHE A 81 15.76 -7.76 9.23
N GLU A 82 15.31 -8.79 9.95
CA GLU A 82 13.94 -8.87 10.48
C GLU A 82 13.61 -7.68 11.38
N THR A 83 14.59 -7.17 12.14
CA THR A 83 14.40 -6.04 13.07
C THR A 83 14.07 -4.73 12.35
N PHE A 84 14.79 -4.40 11.27
CA PHE A 84 14.59 -3.12 10.58
C PHE A 84 13.78 -3.22 9.28
N TYR A 85 13.52 -4.42 8.77
CA TYR A 85 12.75 -4.64 7.55
C TYR A 85 11.39 -3.92 7.53
N PRO A 86 10.55 -3.96 8.59
CA PRO A 86 9.26 -3.26 8.58
C PRO A 86 9.39 -1.76 8.29
N THR A 87 10.39 -1.10 8.90
CA THR A 87 10.64 0.33 8.69
C THR A 87 11.14 0.61 7.28
N LEU A 88 12.05 -0.21 6.75
CA LEU A 88 12.56 -0.02 5.39
C LEU A 88 11.51 -0.31 4.32
N LYS A 89 10.66 -1.32 4.54
CA LYS A 89 9.48 -1.61 3.72
C LYS A 89 8.54 -0.42 3.72
N GLU A 90 8.22 0.14 4.88
CA GLU A 90 7.37 1.32 4.96
C GLU A 90 7.96 2.50 4.18
N LEU A 91 9.27 2.76 4.30
CA LEU A 91 9.96 3.81 3.54
C LEU A 91 9.90 3.60 2.02
N ALA A 92 10.03 2.35 1.56
CA ALA A 92 9.96 2.01 0.15
C ALA A 92 8.52 2.12 -0.42
N LEU A 93 7.51 1.83 0.39
CA LEU A 93 6.10 1.85 -0.01
C LEU A 93 5.40 3.19 0.27
N THR A 94 6.08 4.14 0.93
CA THR A 94 5.52 5.46 1.24
C THR A 94 5.27 6.28 -0.02
N GLY A 95 4.16 7.02 -0.01
CA GLY A 95 3.72 7.88 -1.13
C GLY A 95 2.43 7.42 -1.81
N SER A 96 1.57 6.65 -1.14
CA SER A 96 0.30 6.14 -1.68
C SER A 96 -0.42 7.15 -2.58
N GLY A 97 -0.61 6.79 -3.86
CA GLY A 97 -1.31 7.62 -4.86
C GLY A 97 -0.46 8.60 -5.69
N THR A 98 0.83 8.78 -5.39
CA THR A 98 1.72 9.62 -6.21
C THR A 98 2.14 8.91 -7.51
N LYS A 99 2.59 9.68 -8.50
CA LYS A 99 3.18 9.15 -9.75
C LYS A 99 4.33 8.17 -9.46
N THR A 100 5.13 8.46 -8.45
CA THR A 100 6.28 7.64 -8.04
C THR A 100 5.84 6.30 -7.46
N THR A 101 4.79 6.27 -6.65
CA THR A 101 4.26 5.03 -6.06
C THR A 101 3.60 4.14 -7.11
N LYS A 102 2.93 4.73 -8.11
CA LYS A 102 2.41 4.00 -9.27
C LYS A 102 3.52 3.35 -10.10
N GLN A 103 4.66 4.00 -10.23
CA GLN A 103 5.84 3.45 -10.91
C GLN A 103 6.51 2.37 -10.05
N ALA A 104 6.62 2.59 -8.74
CA ALA A 104 7.15 1.60 -7.80
C ALA A 104 6.34 0.30 -7.82
N SER A 105 5.01 0.37 -7.81
CA SER A 105 4.15 -0.81 -7.89
C SER A 105 4.31 -1.59 -9.20
N GLN A 106 4.55 -0.90 -10.32
CA GLN A 106 4.82 -1.54 -11.61
C GLN A 106 6.17 -2.26 -11.64
N GLN A 107 7.17 -1.75 -10.91
CA GLN A 107 8.50 -2.36 -10.81
C GLN A 107 8.51 -3.53 -9.82
N LEU A 108 7.72 -3.45 -8.75
CA LEU A 108 7.68 -4.45 -7.69
C LEU A 108 6.88 -5.70 -8.05
N LEU A 109 5.83 -5.59 -8.86
CA LEU A 109 4.95 -6.71 -9.17
C LEU A 109 5.70 -7.92 -9.77
N PRO A 110 6.62 -7.77 -10.75
CA PRO A 110 7.41 -8.89 -11.27
C PRO A 110 8.37 -9.51 -10.23
N PHE A 111 8.94 -8.70 -9.34
CA PHE A 111 9.79 -9.22 -8.26
C PHE A 111 8.97 -10.02 -7.23
N ALA A 112 7.78 -9.52 -6.89
CA ALA A 112 6.86 -10.20 -5.99
C ALA A 112 6.45 -11.58 -6.52
N ILE A 113 6.11 -11.68 -7.81
CA ILE A 113 5.67 -12.96 -8.37
C ILE A 113 6.80 -14.00 -8.41
N GLN A 114 8.04 -13.57 -8.66
CA GLN A 114 9.22 -14.44 -8.60
C GLN A 114 9.46 -14.94 -7.18
N ALA A 115 9.44 -14.06 -6.18
CA ALA A 115 9.64 -14.43 -4.78
C ALA A 115 8.56 -15.39 -4.24
N ILE A 116 7.33 -15.33 -4.76
CA ILE A 116 6.26 -16.27 -4.36
C ILE A 116 6.60 -17.72 -4.72
N GLN A 117 7.41 -17.95 -5.77
CA GLN A 117 7.70 -19.28 -6.32
C GLN A 117 8.75 -20.07 -5.51
N GLU A 118 9.38 -19.46 -4.52
CA GLU A 118 10.65 -19.94 -3.94
C GLU A 118 10.54 -20.98 -2.83
N ASN A 119 9.44 -21.75 -2.80
CA ASN A 119 9.23 -22.83 -1.82
C ASN A 119 9.49 -22.44 -0.35
N ASN A 120 9.40 -21.15 -0.01
CA ASN A 120 9.63 -20.61 1.33
C ASN A 120 8.36 -19.94 1.84
N SER A 121 7.74 -20.51 2.89
CA SER A 121 6.46 -20.04 3.41
C SER A 121 6.47 -18.58 3.87
N GLU A 122 7.55 -18.10 4.49
CA GLU A 122 7.61 -16.73 5.01
C GLU A 122 7.80 -15.72 3.88
N LEU A 123 8.72 -16.01 2.95
CA LEU A 123 8.93 -15.20 1.75
C LEU A 123 7.67 -15.14 0.87
N THR A 124 7.01 -16.29 0.66
CA THR A 124 5.77 -16.36 -0.10
C THR A 124 4.67 -15.49 0.53
N LYS A 125 4.51 -15.49 1.86
CA LYS A 125 3.50 -14.66 2.54
C LYS A 125 3.75 -13.17 2.31
N GLU A 126 4.98 -12.72 2.52
CA GLU A 126 5.39 -11.33 2.37
C GLU A 126 5.30 -10.87 0.90
N ALA A 127 5.82 -11.67 -0.03
CA ALA A 127 5.74 -11.39 -1.45
C ALA A 127 4.29 -11.34 -1.97
N THR A 128 3.40 -12.18 -1.41
CA THR A 128 1.97 -12.12 -1.74
C THR A 128 1.32 -10.82 -1.25
N ASP A 129 1.67 -10.34 -0.05
CA ASP A 129 1.17 -9.05 0.44
C ASP A 129 1.67 -7.88 -0.42
N LEU A 130 2.93 -7.94 -0.84
CA LEU A 130 3.54 -6.94 -1.71
C LEU A 130 2.90 -6.96 -3.12
N PHE A 131 2.59 -8.15 -3.65
CA PHE A 131 1.84 -8.31 -4.90
C PHE A 131 0.46 -7.66 -4.81
N ILE A 132 -0.30 -7.96 -3.75
CA ILE A 132 -1.63 -7.38 -3.55
C ILE A 132 -1.53 -5.86 -3.35
N TRP A 133 -0.55 -5.38 -2.60
CA TRP A 133 -0.27 -3.95 -2.49
C TRP A 133 -0.09 -3.31 -3.86
N CYS A 134 0.69 -3.92 -4.77
CA CYS A 134 0.88 -3.39 -6.13
C CYS A 134 -0.45 -3.24 -6.89
N LEU A 135 -1.36 -4.21 -6.78
CA LEU A 135 -2.70 -4.15 -7.37
C LEU A 135 -3.58 -3.02 -6.80
N THR A 136 -3.35 -2.60 -5.56
CA THR A 136 -4.09 -1.47 -4.96
C THR A 136 -3.59 -0.11 -5.45
N GLN A 137 -2.33 -0.02 -5.89
CA GLN A 137 -1.71 1.26 -6.23
C GLN A 137 -1.91 1.65 -7.71
N ASN A 138 -1.90 0.69 -8.63
CA ASN A 138 -1.91 0.98 -10.07
C ASN A 138 -2.70 -0.04 -10.90
N ALA A 139 -3.61 0.46 -11.74
CA ALA A 139 -4.39 -0.35 -12.68
C ALA A 139 -3.51 -1.08 -13.72
N GLU A 140 -2.34 -0.54 -14.07
CA GLU A 140 -1.40 -1.19 -14.98
C GLU A 140 -0.79 -2.48 -14.41
N CYS A 141 -0.75 -2.63 -13.08
CA CYS A 141 -0.31 -3.88 -12.44
C CYS A 141 -1.22 -5.05 -12.80
N TYR A 142 -2.50 -4.82 -13.07
CA TYR A 142 -3.41 -5.87 -13.55
C TYR A 142 -3.05 -6.35 -14.94
N LYS A 143 -2.65 -5.44 -15.85
CA LYS A 143 -2.19 -5.82 -17.19
C LYS A 143 -0.87 -6.59 -17.13
N GLN A 144 0.03 -6.22 -16.22
CA GLN A 144 1.26 -6.98 -15.98
C GLN A 144 0.96 -8.38 -15.42
N TRP A 145 0.03 -8.47 -14.46
CA TRP A 145 -0.42 -9.75 -13.93
C TRP A 145 -0.98 -10.65 -15.03
N GLU A 146 -1.80 -10.12 -15.94
CA GLU A 146 -2.31 -10.87 -17.09
C GLU A 146 -1.19 -11.39 -17.98
N LYS A 147 -0.14 -10.60 -18.23
CA LYS A 147 1.01 -11.03 -19.05
C LYS A 147 1.80 -12.15 -18.38
N LEU A 148 2.08 -12.00 -17.09
CA LEU A 148 2.90 -12.95 -16.31
C LEU A 148 2.15 -14.22 -15.93
N TYR A 149 0.82 -14.24 -16.05
CA TYR A 149 -0.03 -15.32 -15.57
C TYR A 149 0.36 -16.73 -16.06
N VAL A 150 0.61 -16.87 -17.36
CA VAL A 150 0.79 -18.19 -18.00
C VAL A 150 2.03 -18.90 -17.46
N GLU A 151 3.09 -18.15 -17.22
CA GLU A 151 4.37 -18.66 -16.70
C GLU A 151 4.32 -18.88 -15.18
N ASN A 152 3.34 -18.27 -14.48
CA ASN A 152 3.33 -18.15 -13.03
C ASN A 152 1.99 -18.55 -12.41
N VAL A 153 1.34 -19.58 -12.97
CA VAL A 153 0.02 -20.05 -12.50
C VAL A 153 0.06 -20.44 -11.02
N GLY A 154 1.10 -21.17 -10.59
CA GLY A 154 1.28 -21.57 -9.18
C GLY A 154 1.33 -20.36 -8.22
N ALA A 155 2.11 -19.35 -8.56
CA ALA A 155 2.18 -18.11 -7.78
C ALA A 155 0.84 -17.37 -7.77
N THR A 156 0.15 -17.34 -8.92
CA THR A 156 -1.16 -16.72 -9.03
C THR A 156 -2.21 -17.41 -8.17
N ILE A 157 -2.18 -18.75 -8.05
CA ILE A 157 -3.08 -19.49 -7.15
C ILE A 157 -2.92 -19.00 -5.71
N ILE A 158 -1.69 -18.78 -5.25
CA ILE A 158 -1.41 -18.30 -3.89
C ILE A 158 -2.01 -16.90 -3.67
N VAL A 159 -1.81 -15.99 -4.64
CA VAL A 159 -2.39 -14.64 -4.60
C VAL A 159 -3.92 -14.70 -4.59
N LEU A 160 -4.53 -15.46 -5.52
CA LEU A 160 -5.98 -15.59 -5.62
C LEU A 160 -6.57 -16.23 -4.37
N ARG A 161 -5.89 -17.22 -3.79
CA ARG A 161 -6.28 -17.85 -2.52
C ARG A 161 -6.30 -16.82 -1.40
N LYS A 162 -5.23 -16.03 -1.24
CA LYS A 162 -5.15 -14.99 -0.20
C LYS A 162 -6.19 -13.88 -0.41
N LEU A 163 -6.35 -13.39 -1.63
CA LEU A 163 -7.42 -12.43 -1.98
C LEU A 163 -8.81 -12.97 -1.66
N SER A 164 -9.04 -14.26 -1.91
CA SER A 164 -10.31 -14.90 -1.58
C SER A 164 -10.52 -15.02 -0.06
N THR A 165 -9.53 -15.46 0.71
CA THR A 165 -9.66 -15.66 2.16
C THR A 165 -9.80 -14.33 2.90
N GLU A 166 -8.98 -13.35 2.55
CA GLU A 166 -8.87 -12.06 3.22
C GLU A 166 -9.60 -10.93 2.47
N TRP A 167 -10.61 -11.28 1.67
CA TRP A 167 -11.32 -10.35 0.78
C TRP A 167 -11.75 -9.03 1.45
N ARG A 168 -12.22 -9.09 2.72
CA ARG A 168 -12.67 -7.91 3.47
C ARG A 168 -11.56 -6.88 3.71
N ASN A 169 -10.30 -7.31 3.78
CA ASN A 169 -9.16 -6.44 4.03
C ASN A 169 -8.76 -5.65 2.77
N TYR A 170 -9.04 -6.20 1.59
CA TYR A 170 -8.58 -5.66 0.31
C TYR A 170 -9.71 -5.05 -0.53
N SER A 171 -10.96 -5.47 -0.35
CA SER A 171 -12.07 -5.09 -1.22
C SER A 171 -12.33 -3.59 -1.30
N ALA A 172 -12.00 -2.83 -0.25
CA ALA A 172 -12.13 -1.38 -0.24
C ALA A 172 -10.97 -0.65 -0.95
N LYS A 173 -9.81 -1.30 -1.10
CA LYS A 173 -8.57 -0.71 -1.67
C LYS A 173 -8.38 -1.09 -3.14
N ILE A 174 -8.93 -2.23 -3.55
CA ILE A 174 -8.83 -2.76 -4.90
C ILE A 174 -9.93 -2.14 -5.79
N SER A 175 -9.59 -1.85 -7.04
CA SER A 175 -10.57 -1.46 -8.07
C SER A 175 -11.44 -2.68 -8.46
N PRO A 176 -12.73 -2.73 -8.09
CA PRO A 176 -13.58 -3.89 -8.34
C PRO A 176 -13.76 -4.17 -9.83
N ASP A 177 -13.90 -3.12 -10.64
CA ASP A 177 -14.13 -3.24 -12.08
C ASP A 177 -12.88 -3.74 -12.82
N THR A 178 -11.70 -3.20 -12.49
CA THR A 178 -10.43 -3.65 -13.07
C THR A 178 -10.14 -5.09 -12.70
N LEU A 179 -10.32 -5.46 -11.43
CA LEU A 179 -10.15 -6.84 -10.98
C LEU A 179 -11.13 -7.79 -11.70
N LYS A 180 -12.39 -7.39 -11.87
CA LYS A 180 -13.40 -8.19 -12.57
C LYS A 180 -13.01 -8.47 -14.02
N VAL A 181 -12.51 -7.46 -14.73
CA VAL A 181 -12.03 -7.60 -16.12
C VAL A 181 -10.84 -8.58 -16.16
N THR A 182 -9.85 -8.37 -15.29
CA THR A 182 -8.66 -9.22 -15.26
C THR A 182 -8.99 -10.66 -14.91
N LEU A 183 -9.83 -10.92 -13.91
CA LEU A 183 -10.24 -12.29 -13.58
C LEU A 183 -10.97 -12.98 -14.75
N LYS A 184 -11.75 -12.25 -15.55
CA LYS A 184 -12.35 -12.80 -16.78
C LYS A 184 -11.29 -13.17 -17.81
N HIS A 185 -10.28 -12.32 -18.02
CA HIS A 185 -9.17 -12.61 -18.93
C HIS A 185 -8.35 -13.83 -18.47
N LEU A 186 -8.04 -13.93 -17.17
CA LEU A 186 -7.34 -15.09 -16.62
C LEU A 186 -8.14 -16.38 -16.85
N ARG A 187 -9.47 -16.34 -16.68
CA ARG A 187 -10.34 -17.48 -16.96
C ARG A 187 -10.38 -17.86 -18.43
N ALA A 188 -10.43 -16.88 -19.34
CA ALA A 188 -10.34 -17.16 -20.78
C ALA A 188 -8.99 -17.85 -21.13
N LYS A 189 -7.88 -17.40 -20.53
CA LYS A 189 -6.58 -18.08 -20.68
C LYS A 189 -6.58 -19.50 -20.13
N ASN A 190 -7.32 -19.76 -19.04
CA ASN A 190 -7.47 -21.10 -18.47
C ASN A 190 -8.25 -22.03 -19.39
N GLU A 191 -9.37 -21.57 -19.94
CA GLU A 191 -10.18 -22.33 -20.89
C GLU A 191 -9.37 -22.69 -22.14
N ASP A 192 -8.60 -21.73 -22.65
CA ASP A 192 -7.74 -21.90 -23.82
C ASP A 192 -6.50 -22.78 -23.56
N ALA A 193 -6.02 -22.85 -22.31
CA ALA A 193 -4.95 -23.76 -21.92
C ALA A 193 -5.47 -25.20 -21.68
N LEU A 194 -6.70 -25.35 -21.20
CA LEU A 194 -7.33 -26.67 -20.99
C LEU A 194 -7.72 -27.37 -22.29
N SER A 195 -8.02 -26.62 -23.35
CA SER A 195 -8.33 -27.17 -24.67
C SER A 195 -7.09 -27.70 -25.41
N ARG A 196 -5.91 -27.20 -25.05
CA ARG A 196 -4.62 -27.70 -25.53
C ARG A 196 -4.24 -28.89 -24.65
N ASN A 197 -3.99 -30.07 -25.24
CA ASN A 197 -3.55 -31.27 -24.51
C ASN A 197 -2.28 -30.96 -23.70
N THR A 198 -2.44 -30.66 -22.41
CA THR A 198 -1.40 -30.19 -21.49
C THR A 198 -1.18 -31.23 -20.39
N ASP A 199 0.03 -31.28 -19.82
CA ASP A 199 0.40 -32.17 -18.72
C ASP A 199 -0.63 -32.15 -17.56
N PRO A 200 -1.01 -33.31 -16.96
CA PRO A 200 -2.00 -33.37 -15.90
C PRO A 200 -1.73 -32.44 -14.70
N SER A 201 -0.47 -32.17 -14.36
CA SER A 201 -0.11 -31.27 -13.25
C SER A 201 -0.46 -29.80 -13.55
N GLN A 202 -0.25 -29.37 -14.80
CA GLN A 202 -0.63 -28.04 -15.27
C GLN A 202 -2.16 -27.91 -15.34
N VAL A 203 -2.85 -28.95 -15.83
CA VAL A 203 -4.32 -29.00 -15.86
C VAL A 203 -4.91 -28.84 -14.46
N ALA A 204 -4.33 -29.49 -13.44
CA ALA A 204 -4.77 -29.34 -12.05
C ALA A 204 -4.59 -27.90 -11.54
N SER A 205 -3.41 -27.31 -11.77
CA SER A 205 -3.11 -25.92 -11.38
C SER A 205 -4.05 -24.92 -12.04
N ILE A 206 -4.32 -25.09 -13.34
CA ILE A 206 -5.23 -24.23 -14.11
C ILE A 206 -6.67 -24.31 -13.56
N LYS A 207 -7.15 -25.53 -13.25
CA LYS A 207 -8.48 -25.73 -12.64
C LYS A 207 -8.58 -25.09 -11.26
N GLU A 208 -7.52 -25.17 -10.47
CA GLU A 208 -7.48 -24.53 -9.16
C GLU A 208 -7.50 -23.00 -9.26
N ALA A 209 -6.71 -22.42 -10.18
CA ALA A 209 -6.74 -20.99 -10.45
C ALA A 209 -8.15 -20.53 -10.89
N ASP A 210 -8.80 -21.26 -11.81
CA ASP A 210 -10.17 -20.97 -12.26
C ASP A 210 -11.19 -21.02 -11.11
N LYS A 211 -11.05 -22.00 -10.20
CA LYS A 211 -11.88 -22.09 -8.99
C LYS A 211 -11.79 -20.82 -8.15
N TYR A 212 -10.59 -20.30 -7.88
CA TYR A 212 -10.45 -19.07 -7.09
C TYR A 212 -10.94 -17.83 -7.85
N CYS A 213 -10.69 -17.74 -9.16
CA CYS A 213 -11.26 -16.68 -9.99
C CYS A 213 -12.79 -16.62 -9.88
N LYS A 214 -13.47 -17.78 -9.96
CA LYS A 214 -14.93 -17.88 -9.76
C LYS A 214 -15.36 -17.39 -8.39
N ILE A 215 -14.66 -17.79 -7.32
CA ILE A 215 -14.99 -17.37 -5.95
C ILE A 215 -14.90 -15.84 -5.81
N ILE A 216 -13.82 -15.23 -6.30
CA ILE A 216 -13.64 -13.78 -6.20
C ILE A 216 -14.66 -13.03 -7.06
N LEU A 217 -14.94 -13.52 -8.28
CA LEU A 217 -15.98 -12.95 -9.13
C LEU A 217 -17.36 -12.97 -8.46
N MET A 218 -17.72 -14.06 -7.77
CA MET A 218 -18.96 -14.13 -6.99
C MET A 218 -18.99 -13.12 -5.83
N LYS A 219 -17.85 -12.90 -5.17
CA LYS A 219 -17.75 -11.89 -4.10
C LYS A 219 -17.90 -10.47 -4.65
N LEU A 220 -17.34 -10.19 -5.84
CA LEU A 220 -17.47 -8.92 -6.53
C LEU A 220 -18.91 -8.62 -6.94
N THR A 221 -19.68 -9.61 -7.41
CA THR A 221 -21.09 -9.40 -7.79
C THR A 221 -22.01 -9.26 -6.58
N ARG A 222 -21.74 -9.99 -5.49
CA ARG A 222 -22.55 -9.97 -4.27
C ARG A 222 -22.42 -8.66 -3.48
N ASN A 223 -21.28 -7.99 -3.52
CA ASN A 223 -21.04 -6.74 -2.79
C ASN A 223 -21.80 -5.51 -3.36
N PHE A 224 -22.48 -5.62 -4.51
CA PHE A 224 -23.31 -4.55 -5.07
C PHE A 224 -24.83 -4.83 -4.99
N GLY A 225 -25.23 -5.96 -4.42
CA GLY A 225 -26.60 -6.49 -4.55
C GLY A 225 -27.25 -6.95 -3.26
N CYS A 226 -27.26 -6.15 -2.20
CA CYS A 226 -28.16 -6.41 -1.06
C CYS A 226 -28.58 -5.13 -0.30
N MET A 227 -28.91 -4.05 -1.02
CA MET A 227 -29.64 -2.91 -0.42
C MET A 227 -31.05 -2.71 -1.01
N LYS A 228 -31.41 -3.40 -2.09
CA LYS A 228 -32.73 -3.22 -2.71
C LYS A 228 -33.85 -4.09 -2.10
N GLY A 229 -33.51 -5.11 -1.31
CA GLY A 229 -34.50 -5.98 -0.65
C GLY A 229 -35.06 -5.42 0.66
N SER A 230 -34.26 -4.71 1.45
CA SER A 230 -34.67 -4.22 2.78
C SER A 230 -35.60 -3.01 2.73
N VAL A 231 -35.50 -2.16 1.69
CA VAL A 231 -36.36 -0.97 1.56
C VAL A 231 -37.78 -1.37 1.16
N LEU A 232 -37.94 -2.43 0.36
CA LEU A 232 -39.25 -2.91 -0.10
C LEU A 232 -40.08 -3.50 1.06
N VAL A 233 -39.43 -4.16 2.02
CA VAL A 233 -40.08 -4.67 3.24
C VAL A 233 -40.50 -3.53 4.18
N LEU A 234 -39.70 -2.46 4.28
CA LEU A 234 -40.05 -1.33 5.14
C LEU A 234 -41.24 -0.52 4.59
N VAL A 235 -41.30 -0.32 3.26
CA VAL A 235 -42.41 0.41 2.61
C VAL A 235 -43.72 -0.39 2.69
N LEU A 236 -43.68 -1.71 2.51
CA LEU A 236 -44.86 -2.57 2.68
C LEU A 236 -45.30 -2.63 4.16
N GLY A 237 -44.35 -2.64 5.10
CA GLY A 237 -44.62 -2.58 6.54
C GLY A 237 -45.34 -1.28 6.94
N ILE A 238 -44.86 -0.12 6.49
CA ILE A 238 -45.47 1.18 6.81
C ILE A 238 -46.88 1.31 6.19
N ALA A 239 -47.09 0.82 4.96
CA ALA A 239 -48.41 0.81 4.33
C ALA A 239 -49.41 -0.08 5.11
N SER A 240 -48.97 -1.25 5.58
CA SER A 240 -49.79 -2.14 6.39
C SER A 240 -50.13 -1.57 7.78
N CYS A 241 -49.16 -0.93 8.46
CA CYS A 241 -49.40 -0.27 9.74
C CYS A 241 -50.32 0.95 9.61
N SER A 242 -50.18 1.74 8.54
CA SER A 242 -51.06 2.89 8.27
C SER A 242 -52.50 2.45 7.95
N TYR A 243 -52.67 1.36 7.19
CA TYR A 243 -53.97 0.76 6.91
C TYR A 243 -54.65 0.21 8.17
N CYS A 244 -53.89 -0.45 9.05
CA CYS A 244 -54.39 -0.92 10.35
C CYS A 244 -54.75 0.23 11.30
N TYR A 245 -54.01 1.34 11.29
CA TYR A 245 -54.30 2.53 12.11
C TYR A 245 -55.57 3.27 11.64
N LEU A 246 -55.78 3.42 10.33
CA LEU A 246 -56.98 4.06 9.78
C LEU A 246 -58.25 3.23 9.99
N LEU A 247 -58.16 1.89 9.98
CA LEU A 247 -59.30 1.00 10.25
C LEU A 247 -59.66 0.93 11.74
N SER A 248 -58.68 1.07 12.64
CA SER A 248 -58.89 1.00 14.09
C SER A 248 -59.44 2.30 14.72
N ILE A 249 -59.34 3.44 14.03
CA ILE A 249 -59.82 4.75 14.54
C ILE A 249 -61.32 5.00 14.32
N ARG A 250 -61.98 4.29 13.39
CA ARG A 250 -63.41 4.51 13.09
C ARG A 250 -64.39 4.30 14.26
N PRO A 251 -64.17 3.42 15.26
CA PRO A 251 -65.08 3.32 16.41
C PRO A 251 -64.80 4.39 17.49
N MET A 252 -63.58 4.93 17.56
CA MET A 252 -63.19 5.84 18.65
C MET A 252 -63.50 7.32 18.38
N LEU A 253 -63.55 7.75 17.11
CA LEU A 253 -63.94 9.13 16.77
C LEU A 253 -65.43 9.43 16.97
N ARG A 254 -66.28 8.40 17.17
CA ARG A 254 -67.68 8.61 17.59
C ARG A 254 -67.86 8.80 19.10
N LYS A 255 -66.84 8.49 19.91
CA LYS A 255 -66.94 8.57 21.38
C LYS A 255 -66.26 9.79 21.98
N TYR A 256 -65.37 10.44 21.23
CA TYR A 256 -64.61 11.62 21.66
C TYR A 256 -64.65 12.75 20.62
N GLY A 257 -65.83 13.02 20.08
CA GLY A 257 -66.08 14.28 19.40
C GLY A 257 -66.03 15.43 20.41
N PHE A 258 -65.29 16.48 20.05
CA PHE A 258 -65.24 17.82 20.66
C PHE A 258 -64.34 17.99 21.88
N HIS A 259 -63.11 18.46 21.63
CA HIS A 259 -62.65 19.75 22.17
C HIS A 259 -61.37 20.18 21.41
N LEU A 260 -61.55 20.73 20.21
CA LEU A 260 -60.57 21.66 19.65
C LEU A 260 -61.29 23.00 19.48
N VAL A 261 -61.52 23.66 20.62
CA VAL A 261 -61.96 25.06 20.66
C VAL A 261 -60.70 25.90 20.48
N LEU A 262 -60.71 26.67 19.41
CA LEU A 262 -59.80 27.77 19.13
C LEU A 262 -59.74 28.71 20.35
N SER A 263 -58.55 28.92 20.92
CA SER A 263 -58.25 30.09 21.75
C SER A 263 -56.99 30.74 21.19
N GLY A 264 -57.14 31.98 20.73
CA GLY A 264 -56.17 32.70 19.93
C GLY A 264 -55.14 33.53 20.70
N ASN A 265 -54.24 34.12 19.90
CA ASN A 265 -53.43 35.32 20.11
C ASN A 265 -52.47 35.39 21.32
N ARG A 266 -51.15 35.23 21.05
CA ARG A 266 -50.14 36.29 21.25
C ARG A 266 -48.74 35.94 20.68
N TYR A 267 -48.15 36.97 20.06
CA TYR A 267 -46.83 37.26 19.45
C TYR A 267 -45.58 36.54 20.04
N TYR A 268 -44.44 36.33 19.37
CA TYR A 268 -43.58 37.29 18.64
C TYR A 268 -42.66 36.63 17.58
N ILE A 269 -42.42 37.38 16.49
CA ILE A 269 -41.22 37.31 15.65
C ILE A 269 -40.17 38.22 16.30
N SER A 270 -38.93 37.76 16.40
CA SER A 270 -37.75 38.60 16.66
C SER A 270 -36.62 38.16 15.74
N ASP A 271 -36.16 39.11 14.94
CA ASP A 271 -34.86 39.13 14.28
C ASP A 271 -33.73 39.29 15.32
N GLN A 272 -32.62 38.59 15.09
CA GLN A 272 -31.26 38.91 15.54
C GLN A 272 -30.34 37.90 14.81
N GLY A 273 -29.45 38.26 13.90
CA GLY A 273 -28.50 39.36 13.99
C GLY A 273 -27.23 38.84 14.67
N ASP A 274 -26.11 38.88 13.93
CA ASP A 274 -24.71 38.73 14.39
C ASP A 274 -24.08 37.34 14.40
N PHE A 275 -23.67 36.86 13.22
CA PHE A 275 -22.40 36.10 13.05
C PHE A 275 -21.73 36.37 11.70
N LEU A 276 -21.95 37.56 11.13
CA LEU A 276 -21.24 38.09 9.96
C LEU A 276 -20.19 39.16 10.34
N GLU A 277 -19.87 39.29 11.64
CA GLU A 277 -18.93 40.28 12.18
C GLU A 277 -17.69 39.64 12.83
N ILE A 278 -17.30 38.43 12.40
CA ILE A 278 -16.05 37.75 12.84
C ILE A 278 -15.10 37.48 11.66
N ASP A 279 -15.55 37.64 10.41
CA ASP A 279 -14.74 37.38 9.21
C ASP A 279 -13.96 38.62 8.72
N GLU A 280 -14.38 39.83 9.10
CA GLU A 280 -13.64 41.08 8.78
C GLU A 280 -12.50 41.41 9.75
N GLN A 281 -12.40 40.74 10.90
CA GLN A 281 -11.31 40.93 11.86
C GLN A 281 -10.08 40.05 11.58
N TRP A 282 -10.21 39.00 10.75
CA TRP A 282 -9.08 38.14 10.35
C TRP A 282 -8.42 38.54 9.02
N GLN A 283 -8.97 39.53 8.31
CA GLN A 283 -8.41 40.05 7.06
C GLN A 283 -7.58 41.35 7.21
N SER A 284 -7.46 41.92 8.41
CA SER A 284 -6.81 43.23 8.64
C SER A 284 -5.39 43.19 9.23
N GLN A 285 -4.69 42.04 9.23
CA GLN A 285 -3.28 41.98 9.69
C GLN A 285 -2.25 42.20 8.55
N PRO A 286 -1.23 43.06 8.74
CA PRO A 286 -0.22 43.32 7.73
C PRO A 286 0.74 42.12 7.58
N ARG A 287 0.70 41.45 6.42
CA ARG A 287 1.69 40.42 6.04
C ARG A 287 2.99 41.07 5.58
N GLY A 288 3.81 41.47 6.54
CA GLY A 288 5.20 41.89 6.30
C GLY A 288 6.14 40.69 6.26
N GLY A 289 6.84 40.46 5.14
CA GLY A 289 7.86 39.42 5.04
C GLY A 289 8.43 39.19 3.64
N ARG A 290 9.51 39.90 3.32
CA ARG A 290 10.36 39.83 2.11
C ARG A 290 10.51 38.41 1.50
N LYS A 291 10.24 38.29 0.19
CA LYS A 291 10.71 37.17 -0.66
C LYS A 291 12.25 37.12 -0.66
N ARG A 292 12.84 36.02 -0.18
CA ARG A 292 14.25 35.69 -0.45
C ARG A 292 14.31 34.70 -1.62
N LYS A 293 15.02 35.08 -2.70
CA LYS A 293 15.46 34.15 -3.77
C LYS A 293 16.58 33.27 -3.22
N CYS A 294 16.53 31.96 -3.45
CA CYS A 294 17.69 31.07 -3.25
C CYS A 294 18.46 30.91 -4.57
N PRO A 295 19.80 30.88 -4.55
CA PRO A 295 20.65 30.73 -5.74
C PRO A 295 20.73 29.28 -6.23
N SER A 296 21.05 29.10 -7.52
CA SER A 296 21.18 27.81 -8.21
C SER A 296 22.54 27.14 -7.94
N ILE A 297 22.53 25.91 -7.41
CA ILE A 297 23.73 25.07 -7.27
C ILE A 297 23.86 24.20 -8.53
N GLY A 298 24.44 24.79 -9.57
CA GLY A 298 24.84 24.10 -10.79
C GLY A 298 26.35 24.05 -10.88
N SER A 299 27.03 23.25 -10.05
CA SER A 299 28.48 23.01 -10.20
C SER A 299 29.10 21.99 -9.24
N PHE A 300 28.61 20.76 -9.11
CA PHE A 300 29.48 19.69 -8.58
C PHE A 300 29.09 18.32 -9.11
N CYS A 301 29.71 17.95 -10.24
CA CYS A 301 29.95 16.55 -10.64
C CYS A 301 31.11 16.54 -11.65
N ARG A 302 32.35 16.40 -11.15
CA ARG A 302 33.49 15.94 -11.98
C ARG A 302 33.74 14.48 -11.61
N LYS A 303 33.56 13.60 -12.60
CA LYS A 303 33.77 12.15 -12.53
C LYS A 303 35.24 11.83 -12.19
N ARG A 304 35.48 10.82 -11.37
CA ARG A 304 36.64 9.93 -11.50
C ARG A 304 36.15 8.49 -11.52
N ILE A 305 36.60 7.76 -12.54
CA ILE A 305 36.42 6.32 -12.73
C ILE A 305 37.67 5.65 -12.13
N VAL A 306 37.49 4.62 -11.30
CA VAL A 306 38.57 3.80 -10.74
C VAL A 306 38.25 2.32 -11.01
N SER A 307 39.29 1.54 -11.28
CA SER A 307 39.25 0.12 -11.66
C SER A 307 38.67 -0.80 -10.55
N PRO A 308 37.99 -1.92 -10.89
CA PRO A 308 37.22 -2.75 -9.95
C PRO A 308 38.00 -3.37 -8.79
N GLU A 309 39.32 -3.57 -8.92
CA GLU A 309 40.14 -4.23 -7.89
C GLU A 309 40.53 -3.30 -6.72
N GLN A 310 40.52 -1.97 -6.93
CA GLN A 310 40.80 -0.99 -5.88
C GLN A 310 39.54 -0.55 -5.13
N ALA A 311 38.34 -0.94 -5.61
CA ALA A 311 37.07 -0.50 -5.05
C ALA A 311 36.79 -1.06 -3.64
N SER A 312 37.28 -2.27 -3.31
CA SER A 312 37.06 -2.90 -2.01
C SER A 312 37.74 -2.15 -0.86
N THR A 313 39.02 -1.79 -1.04
CA THR A 313 39.81 -1.05 -0.04
C THR A 313 39.35 0.41 0.09
N LEU A 314 38.98 1.03 -1.03
CA LEU A 314 38.47 2.41 -1.04
C LEU A 314 37.08 2.50 -0.40
N MET A 315 36.22 1.50 -0.59
CA MET A 315 34.90 1.43 0.04
C MET A 315 35.00 1.20 1.55
N TYR A 316 35.96 0.39 2.02
CA TYR A 316 36.24 0.24 3.45
C TYR A 316 36.67 1.56 4.09
N ASN A 317 37.59 2.30 3.45
CA ASN A 317 38.06 3.59 3.95
C ASN A 317 36.98 4.69 3.88
N VAL A 318 36.13 4.67 2.85
CA VAL A 318 34.98 5.58 2.74
C VAL A 318 33.93 5.29 3.81
N LEU A 319 33.65 4.01 4.11
CA LEU A 319 32.74 3.63 5.19
C LEU A 319 33.28 4.08 6.56
N GLN A 320 34.57 3.91 6.82
CA GLN A 320 35.22 4.40 8.05
C GLN A 320 35.16 5.92 8.18
N ASN A 321 35.47 6.65 7.11
CA ASN A 321 35.42 8.12 7.11
C ASN A 321 33.98 8.67 7.20
N MET A 322 32.99 7.99 6.61
CA MET A 322 31.58 8.38 6.74
C MET A 322 31.04 8.15 8.16
N MET A 323 31.47 7.08 8.83
CA MET A 323 31.15 6.86 10.25
C MET A 323 31.74 7.95 11.16
N GLN A 324 32.90 8.51 10.81
CA GLN A 324 33.49 9.64 11.53
C GLN A 324 32.83 10.99 11.20
N ALA A 325 32.39 11.19 9.95
CA ALA A 325 31.76 12.46 9.54
C ALA A 325 30.31 12.62 10.01
N GLU A 326 29.54 11.53 10.18
CA GLU A 326 28.19 11.61 10.79
C GLU A 326 28.24 11.99 12.28
N PHE A 327 29.36 11.79 12.97
CA PHE A 327 29.55 12.21 14.37
C PHE A 327 29.49 13.74 14.51
N CYS A 328 30.13 14.49 13.61
CA CYS A 328 30.15 15.96 13.68
C CYS A 328 28.81 16.63 13.31
N TRP A 329 27.89 15.94 12.63
CA TRP A 329 26.59 16.51 12.22
C TRP A 329 25.46 16.29 13.23
N TRP A 330 25.59 15.32 14.13
CA TRP A 330 24.56 15.04 15.15
C TRP A 330 24.84 15.72 16.50
N ASP A 331 26.08 16.07 16.81
CA ASP A 331 26.44 16.83 18.02
C ASP A 331 26.03 18.32 17.95
N GLU A 332 25.59 18.84 16.78
CA GLU A 332 25.05 20.20 16.62
C GLU A 332 23.52 20.29 16.76
N ILE A 333 22.82 19.20 17.08
CA ILE A 333 21.34 19.13 17.21
C ILE A 333 20.87 18.78 18.65
N GLU A 334 21.77 18.78 19.63
CA GLU A 334 21.42 19.00 21.04
C GLU A 334 21.54 20.49 21.39
#